data_AF-A0A2V5TLD2-F1
#
_entry.id   AF-A0A2V5TLD2-F1
#
_cell.length_a   1.000
_cell.length_b   1.000
_cell.length_c   1.000
_cell.angle_alpha   90.00
_cell.angle_beta   90.00
_cell.angle_gamma   90.00
#
_symmetry.space_group_name_H-M   'P 1'
#
loop_
_entity.id
_entity.type
_entity.pdbx_description
1 polymer ?
#
loop_
_entity_poly.entity_id
_entity_poly.type
_entity_poly.pdbx_seq_one_letter_code
_entity_poly.pdbx_strand_id
1 'polypeptide(L)'
;MSTAYVSQAQPAAATNLRIINNPPKARSLTDLVFAISPGQGTLSKSYKIYAIDIDGDSVTYSGYGLPNGATIDSATGELRMQVSESDIGKTFSNIKISMSDGKATVSKTISISIHQPKKYYVAKAGSDSNPGTANLPWLTIGKSTGYVLPGDTVFISAGNYAERVTTKSTINGCDYITYTNNADGEVVMRGFEIYQDYVWIAGLTVTSAGSDISGIWIDGNISKITGNYINNIGGREAAAVNAYWYDRPFGAYIASNHIFKCQFGIWTFGFNWTNEYNNIERPYQWNSGADSDYCEVFGEGHVFRYNYLHGALTNEVPTAHLDCFQTYDDPKSKYWAANILIEHNLCSDFDEGFIGEATDLRRSHNITIRNNVFFNGLPLPYKTGYPNGVAGVIVHDIPGVVVTNNTFYNIGYGIEWATNYWVLATNAVIKNNIFYKQAFPYDYFNGIADYNMGYLVRTNGYVTGPHDLYNADPLFVNPNDPLGPDGIVGTADDGFQLRSGSRGKTAGENGVQVGAYGP
;
A
#
# COMPACT_ATOMS: atom_id res chain seq x y z
N MET A 1 22.59 20.02 -4.15
CA MET A 1 22.53 20.93 -5.31
C MET A 1 22.37 20.07 -6.56
N SER A 2 21.59 20.59 -7.52
CA SER A 2 21.34 20.07 -8.87
C SER A 2 20.16 19.09 -9.04
N THR A 3 18.96 19.68 -9.05
CA THR A 3 17.85 19.30 -9.94
C THR A 3 18.32 19.14 -11.39
N ALA A 4 17.94 18.04 -12.05
CA ALA A 4 17.99 17.95 -13.51
C ALA A 4 16.73 17.25 -14.02
N TYR A 5 15.72 18.07 -14.32
CA TYR A 5 14.68 17.74 -15.29
C TYR A 5 15.37 17.49 -16.64
N VAL A 6 15.23 16.29 -17.19
CA VAL A 6 15.45 16.09 -18.63
C VAL A 6 14.07 16.03 -19.28
N SER A 7 13.64 17.20 -19.76
CA SER A 7 12.59 17.28 -20.78
C SER A 7 13.10 16.54 -22.01
N GLN A 8 12.43 15.47 -22.44
CA GLN A 8 12.62 14.98 -23.80
C GLN A 8 12.10 16.04 -24.78
N ALA A 9 12.98 16.47 -25.67
CA ALA A 9 12.70 17.49 -26.67
C ALA A 9 11.55 17.05 -27.59
N GLN A 10 10.50 17.88 -27.67
CA GLN A 10 9.53 17.81 -28.75
C GLN A 10 10.19 18.23 -30.09
N PRO A 11 9.81 17.62 -31.22
CA PRO A 11 10.28 18.07 -32.52
C PRO A 11 9.87 19.53 -32.79
N ALA A 12 10.77 20.28 -33.40
CA ALA A 12 10.71 21.72 -33.57
C ALA A 12 9.52 22.18 -34.43
N ALA A 13 8.48 22.70 -33.78
CA ALA A 13 7.63 23.80 -34.26
C ALA A 13 6.70 24.32 -33.15
N ALA A 14 7.09 25.37 -32.40
CA ALA A 14 6.19 26.28 -31.67
C ALA A 14 7.01 27.42 -31.03
N THR A 15 6.98 28.64 -31.57
CA THR A 15 6.21 29.78 -31.04
C THR A 15 6.35 30.01 -29.53
N ASN A 16 6.80 31.22 -29.14
CA ASN A 16 6.85 31.78 -27.77
C ASN A 16 5.69 31.35 -26.84
N LEU A 17 5.77 30.15 -26.26
CA LEU A 17 4.86 29.69 -25.23
C LEU A 17 5.34 30.29 -23.91
N ARG A 18 4.62 31.33 -23.47
CA ARG A 18 4.74 31.87 -22.12
C ARG A 18 4.42 30.74 -21.13
N ILE A 19 5.41 30.26 -20.38
CA ILE A 19 5.17 29.33 -19.28
C ILE A 19 4.28 30.07 -18.27
N ILE A 20 3.02 29.65 -18.16
CA ILE A 20 2.07 30.20 -17.19
C ILE A 20 2.28 29.44 -15.89
N ASN A 21 2.70 30.15 -14.84
CA ASN A 21 2.84 29.57 -13.51
C ASN A 21 1.46 29.28 -12.90
N ASN A 22 1.26 28.06 -12.44
CA ASN A 22 0.12 27.65 -11.64
C ASN A 22 0.55 27.70 -10.17
N PRO A 23 -0.07 28.54 -9.32
CA PRO A 23 0.33 28.63 -7.92
C PRO A 23 0.12 27.29 -7.18
N PRO A 24 0.88 27.03 -6.09
CA PRO A 24 0.76 25.80 -5.35
C PRO A 24 -0.63 25.70 -4.71
N LYS A 25 -1.15 24.48 -4.59
CA LYS A 25 -2.47 24.21 -4.02
C LYS A 25 -2.35 23.37 -2.76
N ALA A 26 -2.77 23.94 -1.64
CA ALA A 26 -2.93 23.21 -0.38
C ALA A 26 -4.16 22.31 -0.46
N ARG A 27 -3.99 21.03 -0.12
CA ARG A 27 -5.12 20.11 0.00
C ARG A 27 -5.70 20.14 1.40
N SER A 28 -7.03 20.25 1.50
CA SER A 28 -7.79 20.07 2.74
C SER A 28 -7.28 20.84 3.96
N LEU A 29 -6.56 21.95 3.74
CA LEU A 29 -6.13 22.82 4.82
C LEU A 29 -7.40 23.45 5.39
N THR A 30 -7.91 22.93 6.49
CA THR A 30 -9.11 23.39 7.19
C THR A 30 -8.73 23.89 8.57
N ASP A 31 -9.73 24.30 9.35
CA ASP A 31 -9.50 24.43 10.79
C ASP A 31 -9.07 23.09 11.37
N LEU A 32 -8.10 23.15 12.28
CA LEU A 32 -7.52 21.98 12.90
C LEU A 32 -8.08 21.77 14.30
N VAL A 33 -8.20 20.51 14.69
CA VAL A 33 -8.51 20.10 16.06
C VAL A 33 -7.44 19.17 16.56
N PHE A 34 -6.86 19.47 17.72
CA PHE A 34 -5.96 18.57 18.44
C PHE A 34 -6.62 18.11 19.74
N ALA A 35 -6.37 16.86 20.11
CA ALA A 35 -6.93 16.24 21.29
C ALA A 35 -5.88 16.05 22.39
N ILE A 36 -6.27 16.29 23.64
CA ILE A 36 -5.48 15.92 24.82
C ILE A 36 -6.40 15.47 25.95
N SER A 37 -6.03 14.40 26.63
CA SER A 37 -6.75 13.86 27.78
C SER A 37 -6.14 14.34 29.11
N PRO A 38 -6.94 14.48 30.18
CA PRO A 38 -6.41 14.74 31.51
C PRO A 38 -5.40 13.66 31.96
N GLY A 39 -4.34 14.07 32.64
CA GLY A 39 -3.23 13.21 33.08
C GLY A 39 -2.12 12.98 32.05
N GLN A 40 -2.18 13.58 30.85
CA GLN A 40 -1.13 13.46 29.82
C GLN A 40 -0.05 14.56 29.90
N GLY A 41 -0.24 15.60 30.72
CA GLY A 41 0.69 16.71 30.87
C GLY A 41 0.76 17.59 29.62
N THR A 42 1.93 17.64 29.00
CA THR A 42 2.18 18.40 27.76
C THR A 42 2.63 17.46 26.66
N LEU A 43 1.98 17.53 25.50
CA LEU A 43 2.26 16.70 24.33
C LEU A 43 2.73 17.55 23.15
N SER A 44 3.72 17.04 22.42
CA SER A 44 4.09 17.58 21.11
C SER A 44 3.14 17.03 20.05
N LYS A 45 2.37 17.91 19.41
CA LYS A 45 1.46 17.58 18.31
C LYS A 45 2.05 18.04 16.98
N SER A 46 1.84 17.27 15.92
CA SER A 46 2.34 17.59 14.58
C SER A 46 1.30 17.28 13.51
N TYR A 47 1.02 18.24 12.64
CA TYR A 47 0.16 18.06 11.48
C TYR A 47 0.91 18.46 10.21
N LYS A 48 0.95 17.57 9.22
CA LYS A 48 1.64 17.82 7.96
C LYS A 48 0.68 18.44 6.96
N ILE A 49 1.03 19.63 6.47
CA ILE A 49 0.29 20.33 5.44
C ILE A 49 0.87 19.91 4.09
N TYR A 50 0.01 19.37 3.23
CA TYR A 50 0.39 18.96 1.88
C TYR A 50 -0.06 20.01 0.87
N ALA A 51 0.90 20.64 0.22
CA ALA A 51 0.68 21.46 -0.97
C ALA A 51 1.46 20.88 -2.15
N ILE A 52 0.81 20.89 -3.31
CA ILE A 52 1.36 20.38 -4.56
C ILE A 52 1.33 21.50 -5.58
N ASP A 53 2.40 21.56 -6.35
CA ASP A 53 2.51 22.42 -7.51
C ASP A 53 2.43 21.58 -8.79
N ILE A 54 1.50 21.92 -9.68
CA ILE A 54 1.24 21.13 -10.89
C ILE A 54 2.34 21.33 -11.95
N ASP A 55 3.10 22.42 -11.86
CA ASP A 55 4.24 22.69 -12.73
C ASP A 55 5.49 21.94 -12.25
N GLY A 56 5.42 21.27 -11.09
CA GLY A 56 6.49 20.49 -10.48
C GLY A 56 7.49 21.34 -9.68
N ASP A 57 7.18 22.63 -9.45
CA ASP A 57 8.02 23.50 -8.63
C ASP A 57 8.02 23.03 -7.16
N SER A 58 9.16 23.20 -6.47
CA SER A 58 9.25 22.88 -5.05
C SER A 58 8.47 23.89 -4.21
N VAL A 59 7.64 23.39 -3.29
CA VAL A 59 6.81 24.24 -2.43
C VAL A 59 7.50 24.49 -1.08
N THR A 60 7.54 25.75 -0.67
CA THR A 60 8.00 26.19 0.65
C THR A 60 6.85 26.67 1.51
N TYR A 61 6.96 26.50 2.83
CA TYR A 61 5.90 26.77 3.79
C TYR A 61 6.31 27.83 4.80
N SER A 62 5.36 28.66 5.24
CA SER A 62 5.55 29.62 6.33
C SER A 62 4.26 29.86 7.11
N GLY A 63 4.40 30.27 8.37
CA GLY A 63 3.30 30.48 9.30
C GLY A 63 3.40 31.84 9.98
N TYR A 64 2.28 32.55 10.05
CA TYR A 64 2.13 33.80 10.79
C TYR A 64 1.00 33.68 11.80
N GLY A 65 1.14 34.32 12.97
CA GLY A 65 0.15 34.23 14.05
C GLY A 65 0.12 32.85 14.73
N LEU A 66 1.20 32.08 14.62
CA LEU A 66 1.32 30.78 15.28
C LEU A 66 1.24 30.93 16.80
N PRO A 67 0.62 29.97 17.52
CA PRO A 67 0.66 29.92 18.99
C PRO A 67 2.10 29.95 19.52
N ASN A 68 2.29 30.47 20.73
CA ASN A 68 3.63 30.53 21.33
C ASN A 68 4.27 29.13 21.39
N GLY A 69 5.49 29.00 20.86
CA GLY A 69 6.20 27.73 20.79
C GLY A 69 5.78 26.80 19.64
N ALA A 70 4.82 27.20 18.79
CA ALA A 70 4.49 26.47 17.57
C ALA A 70 5.39 26.91 16.40
N THR A 71 5.72 25.98 15.51
CA THR A 71 6.60 26.18 14.36
C THR A 71 6.06 25.47 13.13
N ILE A 72 6.40 25.94 11.94
CA ILE A 72 6.20 25.19 10.69
C ILE A 72 7.54 24.99 10.01
N ASP A 73 7.85 23.75 9.65
CA ASP A 73 9.05 23.44 8.87
C ASP A 73 8.86 23.92 7.42
N SER A 74 9.77 24.76 6.95
CA SER A 74 9.61 25.44 5.66
C SER A 74 9.78 24.53 4.45
N ALA A 75 10.40 23.36 4.61
CA ALA A 75 10.64 22.42 3.52
C ALA A 75 9.56 21.33 3.47
N THR A 76 9.08 20.88 4.62
CA THR A 76 8.20 19.72 4.74
C THR A 76 6.74 20.07 5.00
N GLY A 77 6.45 21.32 5.40
CA GLY A 77 5.11 21.77 5.76
C GLY A 77 4.60 21.22 7.10
N GLU A 78 5.49 20.66 7.92
CA GLU A 78 5.12 20.08 9.20
C GLU A 78 4.90 21.18 10.26
N LEU A 79 3.63 21.40 10.63
CA LEU A 79 3.23 22.26 11.72
C LEU A 79 3.38 21.50 13.05
N ARG A 80 4.19 22.02 13.97
CA ARG A 80 4.42 21.46 15.30
C ARG A 80 3.94 22.43 16.38
N MET A 81 3.32 21.91 17.44
CA MET A 81 2.81 22.68 18.56
C MET A 81 2.88 21.87 19.85
N GLN A 82 3.21 22.50 20.98
CA GLN A 82 3.02 21.91 22.31
C GLN A 82 1.59 22.17 22.77
N VAL A 83 0.89 21.13 23.22
CA VAL A 83 -0.48 21.19 23.73
C VAL A 83 -0.48 20.67 25.17
N SER A 84 -1.03 21.44 26.09
CA SER A 84 -1.18 21.05 27.51
C SER A 84 -2.65 20.85 27.88
N GLU A 85 -2.90 20.17 29.00
CA GLU A 85 -4.26 20.03 29.55
C GLU A 85 -4.93 21.38 29.83
N SER A 86 -4.15 22.40 30.17
CA SER A 86 -4.68 23.76 30.39
C SER A 86 -5.19 24.42 29.12
N ASP A 87 -4.91 23.86 27.94
CA ASP A 87 -5.36 24.35 26.65
C ASP A 87 -6.71 23.78 26.23
N ILE A 88 -7.25 22.77 26.94
CA ILE A 88 -8.57 22.19 26.65
C ILE A 88 -9.64 23.31 26.63
N GLY A 89 -10.38 23.39 25.53
CA GLY A 89 -11.41 24.40 25.29
C GLY A 89 -10.89 25.71 24.69
N LYS A 90 -9.58 25.89 24.52
CA LYS A 90 -9.00 27.05 23.83
C LYS A 90 -9.05 26.88 22.32
N THR A 91 -9.19 28.03 21.64
CA THR A 91 -9.05 28.15 20.19
C THR A 91 -8.00 29.20 19.88
N PHE A 92 -6.98 28.82 19.10
CA PHE A 92 -5.97 29.71 18.55
C PHE A 92 -6.40 30.11 17.14
N SER A 93 -6.83 31.35 16.96
CA SER A 93 -7.36 31.86 15.68
C SER A 93 -6.34 32.72 14.93
N ASN A 94 -6.65 33.06 13.68
CA ASN A 94 -5.86 33.95 12.82
C ASN A 94 -4.45 33.42 12.48
N ILE A 95 -4.30 32.10 12.43
CA ILE A 95 -3.06 31.45 12.00
C ILE A 95 -3.04 31.43 10.48
N LYS A 96 -2.14 32.20 9.86
CA LYS A 96 -1.99 32.27 8.41
C LYS A 96 -0.87 31.35 7.96
N ILE A 97 -1.22 30.29 7.24
CA ILE A 97 -0.27 29.40 6.56
C ILE A 97 -0.10 29.89 5.13
N SER A 98 1.13 30.01 4.66
CA SER A 98 1.45 30.37 3.28
C SER A 98 2.31 29.30 2.61
N MET A 99 2.02 29.03 1.34
CA MET A 99 2.71 28.07 0.50
C MET A 99 3.19 28.79 -0.77
N SER A 100 4.46 28.65 -1.11
CA SER A 100 5.06 29.33 -2.25
C SER A 100 5.95 28.41 -3.07
N ASP A 101 5.79 28.47 -4.38
CA ASP A 101 6.63 27.87 -5.43
C ASP A 101 7.82 28.79 -5.83
N GLY A 102 8.01 29.91 -5.11
CA GLY A 102 8.99 30.96 -5.43
C GLY A 102 8.55 31.98 -6.48
N LYS A 103 7.43 31.77 -7.17
CA LYS A 103 6.86 32.65 -8.21
C LYS A 103 5.51 33.24 -7.80
N ALA A 104 4.70 32.47 -7.08
CA ALA A 104 3.44 32.81 -6.48
C ALA A 104 3.39 32.35 -5.01
N THR A 105 2.47 32.91 -4.26
CA THR A 105 2.20 32.49 -2.89
C THR A 105 0.70 32.45 -2.68
N VAL A 106 0.21 31.31 -2.19
CA VAL A 106 -1.15 31.18 -1.67
C VAL A 106 -1.10 31.17 -0.16
N SER A 107 -2.13 31.71 0.47
CA SER A 107 -2.26 31.66 1.92
C SER A 107 -3.66 31.29 2.34
N LYS A 108 -3.78 30.60 3.47
CA LYS A 108 -5.04 30.34 4.14
C LYS A 108 -4.92 30.65 5.62
N THR A 109 -5.95 31.30 6.14
CA THR A 109 -6.11 31.51 7.59
C THR A 109 -6.92 30.36 8.17
N ILE A 110 -6.40 29.77 9.24
CA ILE A 110 -7.03 28.68 9.98
C ILE A 110 -7.10 29.03 11.47
N SER A 111 -7.84 28.21 12.20
CA SER A 111 -7.78 28.11 13.65
C SER A 111 -7.35 26.70 14.07
N ILE A 112 -6.78 26.61 15.27
CA ILE A 112 -6.49 25.34 15.94
C ILE A 112 -7.28 25.35 17.24
N SER A 113 -8.18 24.38 17.42
CA SER A 113 -8.90 24.21 18.69
C SER A 113 -8.43 22.96 19.42
N ILE A 114 -8.39 23.05 20.74
CA ILE A 114 -7.95 21.97 21.61
C ILE A 114 -9.15 21.44 22.37
N HIS A 115 -9.36 20.13 22.36
CA HIS A 115 -10.47 19.52 23.07
C HIS A 115 -10.07 18.23 23.79
N GLN A 116 -10.95 17.80 24.69
CA GLN A 116 -10.85 16.50 25.32
C GLN A 116 -11.57 15.46 24.44
N PRO A 117 -10.88 14.38 24.03
CA PRO A 117 -11.48 13.35 23.20
C PRO A 117 -12.65 12.66 23.91
N LYS A 118 -13.67 12.29 23.14
CA LYS A 118 -14.91 11.69 23.59
C LYS A 118 -15.08 10.27 23.04
N LYS A 119 -15.92 9.51 23.75
CA LYS A 119 -16.38 8.19 23.35
C LYS A 119 -17.85 8.27 22.96
N TYR A 120 -18.17 7.76 21.78
CA TYR A 120 -19.53 7.64 21.27
C TYR A 120 -19.90 6.20 21.00
N TYR A 121 -21.19 5.91 20.99
CA TYR A 121 -21.74 4.57 20.87
C TYR A 121 -22.83 4.52 19.81
N VAL A 122 -22.77 3.50 18.95
CA VAL A 122 -23.75 3.18 17.92
C VAL A 122 -24.27 1.77 18.17
N ALA A 123 -25.58 1.56 18.16
CA ALA A 123 -26.20 0.26 18.36
C ALA A 123 -27.54 0.16 17.62
N LYS A 124 -27.91 -1.04 17.15
CA LYS A 124 -29.20 -1.26 16.45
C LYS A 124 -30.45 -0.99 17.29
N ALA A 125 -30.33 -1.01 18.62
CA ALA A 125 -31.40 -0.63 19.54
C ALA A 125 -31.42 0.88 19.88
N GLY A 126 -30.48 1.65 19.32
CA GLY A 126 -30.35 3.09 19.54
C GLY A 126 -31.34 3.94 18.75
N SER A 127 -31.11 5.25 18.78
CA SER A 127 -31.87 6.24 18.02
C SER A 127 -30.98 7.40 17.59
N ASP A 128 -31.12 7.91 16.38
CA ASP A 128 -30.32 9.05 15.89
C ASP A 128 -30.73 10.41 16.49
N SER A 129 -31.78 10.43 17.31
CA SER A 129 -32.11 11.56 18.18
C SER A 129 -31.34 11.54 19.52
N ASN A 130 -30.70 10.41 19.87
CA ASN A 130 -29.92 10.27 21.08
C ASN A 130 -28.61 11.09 21.02
N PRO A 131 -27.96 11.33 22.17
CA PRO A 131 -26.66 12.01 22.23
C PRO A 131 -25.45 11.13 21.84
N GLY A 132 -25.63 9.83 21.56
CA GLY A 132 -24.53 8.92 21.21
C GLY A 132 -23.73 8.44 22.43
N THR A 133 -24.31 8.46 23.63
CA THR A 133 -23.69 7.94 24.86
C THR A 133 -23.90 6.43 25.00
N ALA A 134 -23.16 5.76 25.87
CA ALA A 134 -23.31 4.31 26.10
C ALA A 134 -24.76 3.89 26.44
N ASN A 135 -25.46 4.69 27.27
CA ASN A 135 -26.84 4.41 27.68
C ASN A 135 -27.89 4.84 26.63
N LEU A 136 -27.53 5.78 25.76
CA LEU A 136 -28.39 6.32 24.70
C LEU A 136 -27.56 6.39 23.41
N PRO A 137 -27.30 5.25 22.76
CA PRO A 137 -26.48 5.18 21.56
C PRO A 137 -27.24 5.70 20.33
N TRP A 138 -26.50 6.12 19.31
CA TRP A 138 -27.07 6.37 17.98
C TRP A 138 -27.51 5.06 17.32
N LEU A 139 -28.43 5.16 16.36
CA LEU A 139 -28.89 4.00 15.58
C LEU A 139 -27.96 3.72 14.40
N THR A 140 -27.43 4.77 13.77
CA THR A 140 -26.64 4.69 12.55
C THR A 140 -25.19 5.10 12.78
N ILE A 141 -24.27 4.49 12.01
CA ILE A 141 -22.86 4.87 12.04
C ILE A 141 -22.69 6.23 11.37
N GLY A 142 -23.38 6.47 10.25
CA GLY A 142 -23.35 7.72 9.50
C GLY A 142 -23.71 8.95 10.35
N LYS A 143 -24.60 8.79 11.35
CA LYS A 143 -24.93 9.87 12.30
C LYS A 143 -23.70 10.43 13.00
N SER A 144 -22.76 9.56 13.39
CA SER A 144 -21.56 9.98 14.13
C SER A 144 -20.63 10.91 13.35
N THR A 145 -20.60 10.80 12.02
CA THR A 145 -19.72 11.60 11.14
C THR A 145 -19.99 13.10 11.20
N GLY A 146 -21.14 13.53 11.74
CA GLY A 146 -21.48 14.93 11.96
C GLY A 146 -21.06 15.50 13.32
N TYR A 147 -20.50 14.67 14.21
CA TYR A 147 -20.24 15.03 15.61
C TYR A 147 -18.80 14.78 16.05
N VAL A 148 -18.18 13.74 15.51
CA VAL A 148 -16.83 13.34 15.93
C VAL A 148 -15.78 14.33 15.46
N LEU A 149 -14.82 14.58 16.33
CA LEU A 149 -13.64 15.41 16.10
C LEU A 149 -12.36 14.54 16.19
N PRO A 150 -11.24 14.98 15.61
CA PRO A 150 -9.93 14.33 15.79
C PRO A 150 -9.66 13.93 17.24
N GLY A 151 -9.30 12.66 17.45
CA GLY A 151 -9.11 12.03 18.77
C GLY A 151 -10.34 11.35 19.36
N ASP A 152 -11.55 11.57 18.83
CA ASP A 152 -12.75 10.86 19.29
C ASP A 152 -12.77 9.39 18.85
N THR A 153 -13.49 8.56 19.60
CA THR A 153 -13.71 7.14 19.28
C THR A 153 -15.20 6.81 19.23
N VAL A 154 -15.63 6.15 18.16
CA VAL A 154 -16.97 5.57 17.98
C VAL A 154 -16.87 4.06 18.18
N PHE A 155 -17.50 3.56 19.23
CA PHE A 155 -17.69 2.14 19.50
C PHE A 155 -19.00 1.69 18.86
N ILE A 156 -18.92 0.70 17.99
CA ILE A 156 -20.06 0.21 17.21
C ILE A 156 -20.43 -1.17 17.74
N SER A 157 -21.61 -1.29 18.34
CA SER A 157 -22.13 -2.57 18.82
C SER A 157 -22.54 -3.48 17.68
N ALA A 158 -22.47 -4.79 17.92
CA ALA A 158 -22.83 -5.85 17.00
C ALA A 158 -24.16 -5.60 16.28
N GLY A 159 -24.18 -5.91 14.99
CA GLY A 159 -25.36 -5.75 14.15
C GLY A 159 -25.05 -5.52 12.68
N ASN A 160 -26.12 -5.53 11.88
CA ASN A 160 -26.04 -5.22 10.46
C ASN A 160 -26.40 -3.75 10.20
N TYR A 161 -25.44 -3.01 9.68
CA TYR A 161 -25.53 -1.61 9.30
C TYR A 161 -25.38 -1.54 7.79
N ALA A 162 -26.50 -1.54 7.07
CA ALA A 162 -26.52 -1.42 5.60
C ALA A 162 -26.15 -0.01 5.08
N GLU A 163 -25.15 0.60 5.71
CA GLU A 163 -24.67 1.96 5.49
C GLU A 163 -23.33 1.94 4.74
N ARG A 164 -23.21 2.85 3.79
CA ARG A 164 -21.94 3.30 3.23
C ARG A 164 -21.60 4.61 3.94
N VAL A 165 -20.53 4.62 4.74
CA VAL A 165 -20.24 5.74 5.64
C VAL A 165 -19.21 6.67 5.02
N THR A 166 -19.55 7.95 4.90
CA THR A 166 -18.65 8.97 4.34
C THR A 166 -18.18 9.92 5.45
N THR A 167 -16.87 10.02 5.65
CA THR A 167 -16.24 10.97 6.58
C THR A 167 -16.15 12.37 5.94
N LYS A 168 -16.15 13.45 6.74
CA LYS A 168 -16.26 14.83 6.23
C LYS A 168 -14.98 15.64 6.46
N SER A 169 -14.26 16.02 5.41
CA SER A 169 -12.95 16.73 5.49
C SER A 169 -12.98 18.16 6.07
N THR A 170 -14.12 18.62 6.59
CA THR A 170 -14.30 20.01 7.05
C THR A 170 -13.51 20.35 8.32
N ILE A 171 -13.08 19.35 9.07
CA ILE A 171 -12.27 19.50 10.29
C ILE A 171 -11.25 18.35 10.29
N ASN A 172 -9.97 18.71 10.19
CA ASN A 172 -8.85 17.77 10.24
C ASN A 172 -8.06 17.94 11.54
N GLY A 173 -7.14 17.01 11.83
CA GLY A 173 -6.31 17.06 13.01
C GLY A 173 -5.15 16.09 12.89
N CYS A 174 -4.39 15.93 13.97
CA CYS A 174 -3.28 14.97 14.05
C CYS A 174 -3.56 13.79 15.00
N ASP A 175 -4.81 13.65 15.42
CA ASP A 175 -5.27 12.60 16.32
C ASP A 175 -6.35 11.78 15.61
N TYR A 176 -6.28 10.46 15.75
CA TYR A 176 -7.17 9.57 15.01
C TYR A 176 -8.63 9.75 15.40
N ILE A 177 -9.51 10.00 14.42
CA ILE A 177 -10.93 9.70 14.54
C ILE A 177 -11.08 8.20 14.37
N THR A 178 -11.50 7.50 15.43
CA THR A 178 -11.51 6.03 15.45
C THR A 178 -12.94 5.50 15.33
N TYR A 179 -13.18 4.61 14.38
CA TYR A 179 -14.40 3.80 14.27
C TYR A 179 -14.03 2.34 14.53
N THR A 180 -14.56 1.77 15.61
CA THR A 180 -14.17 0.42 16.03
C THR A 180 -15.33 -0.40 16.56
N ASN A 181 -15.22 -1.71 16.43
CA ASN A 181 -16.14 -2.66 17.02
C ASN A 181 -16.14 -2.54 18.56
N ASN A 182 -17.32 -2.56 19.18
CA ASN A 182 -17.51 -2.52 20.63
C ASN A 182 -17.14 -3.84 21.34
N ALA A 183 -16.64 -4.84 20.60
CA ALA A 183 -16.25 -6.16 21.08
C ALA A 183 -17.39 -6.96 21.72
N ASP A 184 -18.64 -6.70 21.32
CA ASP A 184 -19.85 -7.41 21.75
C ASP A 184 -20.45 -8.31 20.66
N GLY A 185 -19.75 -8.46 19.53
CA GLY A 185 -20.12 -9.34 18.42
C GLY A 185 -19.68 -8.76 17.07
N GLU A 186 -20.21 -9.31 15.99
CA GLU A 186 -19.86 -8.87 14.63
C GLU A 186 -20.60 -7.60 14.21
N VAL A 187 -19.85 -6.65 13.62
CA VAL A 187 -20.39 -5.42 13.00
C VAL A 187 -20.26 -5.56 11.49
N VAL A 188 -21.38 -5.76 10.80
CA VAL A 188 -21.42 -5.93 9.34
C VAL A 188 -21.88 -4.64 8.67
N MET A 189 -21.17 -4.17 7.64
CA MET A 189 -21.53 -2.94 6.92
C MET A 189 -21.07 -2.88 5.46
N ARG A 190 -21.50 -1.83 4.72
CA ARG A 190 -21.12 -1.58 3.31
C ARG A 190 -19.82 -0.78 3.13
N GLY A 191 -19.12 -0.49 4.23
CA GLY A 191 -17.79 0.11 4.24
C GLY A 191 -17.76 1.65 4.27
N PHE A 192 -16.58 2.21 3.96
CA PHE A 192 -16.27 3.63 4.15
C PHE A 192 -15.74 4.36 2.91
N GLU A 193 -16.09 5.64 2.80
CA GLU A 193 -15.38 6.67 2.03
C GLU A 193 -14.68 7.65 2.98
N ILE A 194 -13.36 7.71 2.91
CA ILE A 194 -12.53 8.43 3.86
C ILE A 194 -11.98 9.71 3.22
N TYR A 195 -12.59 10.85 3.50
CA TYR A 195 -12.11 12.17 3.08
C TYR A 195 -11.34 12.93 4.16
N GLN A 196 -11.54 12.58 5.44
CA GLN A 196 -10.80 13.17 6.57
C GLN A 196 -9.41 12.57 6.70
N ASP A 197 -8.43 13.40 7.08
CA ASP A 197 -7.13 12.89 7.50
C ASP A 197 -7.24 12.21 8.88
N TYR A 198 -6.31 11.29 9.18
CA TYR A 198 -6.23 10.59 10.47
C TYR A 198 -7.54 9.87 10.84
N VAL A 199 -8.08 9.06 9.93
CA VAL A 199 -9.22 8.18 10.25
C VAL A 199 -8.72 6.76 10.48
N TRP A 200 -9.14 6.15 11.58
CA TRP A 200 -8.85 4.75 11.90
C TRP A 200 -10.12 3.90 11.86
N ILE A 201 -10.15 2.92 10.95
CA ILE A 201 -11.21 1.91 10.85
C ILE A 201 -10.68 0.56 11.37
N ALA A 202 -11.32 0.01 12.41
CA ALA A 202 -10.81 -1.18 13.10
C ALA A 202 -11.86 -2.22 13.50
N GLY A 203 -11.60 -3.50 13.19
CA GLY A 203 -12.37 -4.62 13.72
C GLY A 203 -13.75 -4.83 13.10
N LEU A 204 -13.98 -4.30 11.89
CA LEU A 204 -15.30 -4.31 11.24
C LEU A 204 -15.37 -5.38 10.14
N THR A 205 -16.56 -5.91 9.89
CA THR A 205 -16.85 -6.72 8.71
C THR A 205 -17.43 -5.83 7.60
N VAL A 206 -16.72 -5.73 6.48
CA VAL A 206 -17.12 -4.94 5.32
C VAL A 206 -17.50 -5.87 4.17
N THR A 207 -18.72 -5.74 3.66
CA THR A 207 -19.22 -6.54 2.54
C THR A 207 -20.31 -5.80 1.77
N SER A 208 -20.69 -6.30 0.58
CA SER A 208 -21.85 -5.78 -0.16
C SER A 208 -21.79 -4.27 -0.42
N ALA A 209 -20.61 -3.76 -0.77
CA ALA A 209 -20.37 -2.32 -1.00
C ALA A 209 -21.21 -1.75 -2.15
N GLY A 210 -21.61 -2.60 -3.10
CA GLY A 210 -22.32 -2.25 -4.34
C GLY A 210 -21.50 -2.65 -5.57
N SER A 211 -22.11 -2.60 -6.75
CA SER A 211 -21.40 -2.87 -8.02
C SER A 211 -20.34 -1.81 -8.25
N ASP A 212 -19.10 -2.21 -8.53
CA ASP A 212 -17.99 -1.31 -8.84
C ASP A 212 -17.65 -0.35 -7.69
N ILE A 213 -17.95 -0.74 -6.45
CA ILE A 213 -17.64 0.05 -5.26
C ILE A 213 -16.64 -0.73 -4.40
N SER A 214 -15.51 -0.08 -4.08
CA SER A 214 -14.49 -0.64 -3.20
C SER A 214 -14.97 -0.71 -1.75
N GLY A 215 -14.50 -1.71 -0.99
CA GLY A 215 -14.89 -1.93 0.40
C GLY A 215 -14.56 -0.72 1.28
N ILE A 216 -13.32 -0.25 1.24
CA ILE A 216 -12.88 0.99 1.88
C ILE A 216 -12.16 1.84 0.83
N TRP A 217 -12.62 3.07 0.64
CA TRP A 217 -12.02 4.01 -0.30
C TRP A 217 -11.40 5.19 0.45
N ILE A 218 -10.14 5.50 0.14
CA ILE A 218 -9.33 6.46 0.89
C ILE A 218 -8.92 7.66 0.02
N ASP A 219 -9.28 8.85 0.48
CA ASP A 219 -8.77 10.12 -0.02
C ASP A 219 -7.95 10.83 1.07
N GLY A 220 -8.39 10.77 2.33
CA GLY A 220 -7.71 11.40 3.47
C GLY A 220 -6.35 10.79 3.81
N ASN A 221 -5.41 11.63 4.22
CA ASN A 221 -4.04 11.23 4.55
C ASN A 221 -3.97 10.53 5.91
N ILE A 222 -2.94 9.70 6.09
CA ILE A 222 -2.62 9.03 7.36
C ILE A 222 -3.78 8.16 7.87
N SER A 223 -4.60 7.63 6.96
CA SER A 223 -5.69 6.71 7.30
C SER A 223 -5.15 5.37 7.76
N LYS A 224 -5.80 4.76 8.75
CA LYS A 224 -5.42 3.47 9.33
C LYS A 224 -6.56 2.46 9.16
N ILE A 225 -6.31 1.35 8.48
CA ILE A 225 -7.30 0.29 8.24
C ILE A 225 -6.75 -1.01 8.81
N THR A 226 -7.26 -1.45 9.97
CA THR A 226 -6.68 -2.62 10.64
C THR A 226 -7.65 -3.61 11.25
N GLY A 227 -7.33 -4.90 11.19
CA GLY A 227 -8.12 -5.93 11.86
C GLY A 227 -9.53 -6.09 11.29
N ASN A 228 -9.76 -5.63 10.05
CA ASN A 228 -11.07 -5.74 9.42
C ASN A 228 -11.18 -7.04 8.62
N TYR A 229 -12.40 -7.56 8.52
CA TYR A 229 -12.75 -8.63 7.60
C TYR A 229 -13.48 -8.04 6.39
N ILE A 230 -12.80 -7.91 5.26
CA ILE A 230 -13.35 -7.29 4.04
C ILE A 230 -13.61 -8.39 3.02
N ASN A 231 -14.88 -8.59 2.65
CA ASN A 231 -15.24 -9.75 1.84
C ASN A 231 -16.31 -9.48 0.79
N ASN A 232 -16.28 -10.27 -0.28
CA ASN A 232 -17.27 -10.23 -1.36
C ASN A 232 -17.43 -8.82 -1.96
N ILE A 233 -16.31 -8.19 -2.26
CA ILE A 233 -16.24 -6.89 -2.94
C ILE A 233 -15.96 -7.13 -4.41
N GLY A 234 -16.84 -6.66 -5.30
CA GLY A 234 -16.81 -7.04 -6.71
C GLY A 234 -17.15 -5.90 -7.66
N GLY A 235 -16.50 -5.91 -8.82
CA GLY A 235 -16.66 -4.91 -9.86
C GLY A 235 -15.44 -4.84 -10.77
N ARG A 236 -15.54 -4.16 -11.89
CA ARG A 236 -14.44 -3.92 -12.85
C ARG A 236 -13.31 -3.10 -12.24
N GLU A 237 -13.64 -2.19 -11.32
CA GLU A 237 -12.68 -1.28 -10.66
C GLU A 237 -12.94 -1.24 -9.13
N ALA A 238 -13.15 -2.41 -8.50
CA ALA A 238 -13.47 -2.51 -7.08
C ALA A 238 -12.47 -3.39 -6.31
N ALA A 239 -11.78 -2.79 -5.34
CA ALA A 239 -10.88 -3.51 -4.44
C ALA A 239 -11.43 -3.56 -3.00
N ALA A 240 -10.89 -4.45 -2.18
CA ALA A 240 -11.19 -4.45 -0.74
C ALA A 240 -10.80 -3.11 -0.10
N VAL A 241 -9.59 -2.64 -0.40
CA VAL A 241 -9.11 -1.29 -0.06
C VAL A 241 -8.59 -0.61 -1.32
N ASN A 242 -9.04 0.62 -1.55
CA ASN A 242 -8.66 1.44 -2.70
C ASN A 242 -8.53 2.91 -2.25
N ALA A 243 -8.04 3.78 -3.12
CA ALA A 243 -7.87 5.20 -2.90
C ALA A 243 -8.15 6.06 -4.13
N TYR A 244 -8.13 7.38 -3.93
CA TYR A 244 -8.11 8.33 -5.04
C TYR A 244 -6.77 8.26 -5.79
N TRP A 245 -6.78 8.07 -7.10
CA TRP A 245 -5.56 8.10 -7.92
C TRP A 245 -4.96 9.51 -8.04
N TYR A 246 -3.63 9.59 -8.19
CA TYR A 246 -2.82 10.69 -8.75
C TYR A 246 -1.82 11.25 -7.75
N ASP A 247 -2.29 12.07 -6.82
CA ASP A 247 -1.43 12.91 -5.98
C ASP A 247 -1.65 12.68 -4.47
N ARG A 248 -2.36 11.61 -4.10
CA ARG A 248 -2.78 11.28 -2.73
C ARG A 248 -3.38 9.87 -2.64
N PRO A 249 -3.74 9.37 -1.44
CA PRO A 249 -3.41 9.84 -0.09
C PRO A 249 -1.96 9.58 0.27
N PHE A 250 -1.46 10.32 1.27
CA PHE A 250 -0.16 10.08 1.87
C PHE A 250 -0.29 9.22 3.13
N GLY A 251 0.59 8.22 3.29
CA GLY A 251 0.85 7.57 4.56
C GLY A 251 -0.26 6.69 5.10
N ALA A 252 -1.09 6.09 4.24
CA ALA A 252 -2.07 5.13 4.74
C ALA A 252 -1.39 3.87 5.28
N TYR A 253 -1.93 3.32 6.36
CA TYR A 253 -1.44 2.13 7.03
C TYR A 253 -2.52 1.05 7.02
N ILE A 254 -2.30 -0.01 6.24
CA ILE A 254 -3.25 -1.09 6.00
C ILE A 254 -2.66 -2.36 6.60
N ALA A 255 -3.18 -2.83 7.73
CA ALA A 255 -2.55 -3.94 8.43
C ALA A 255 -3.47 -4.92 9.13
N SER A 256 -3.07 -6.19 9.16
CA SER A 256 -3.81 -7.25 9.88
C SER A 256 -5.26 -7.38 9.43
N ASN A 257 -5.58 -7.06 8.18
CA ASN A 257 -6.92 -7.30 7.63
C ASN A 257 -6.99 -8.70 7.02
N HIS A 258 -8.18 -9.31 7.09
CA HIS A 258 -8.51 -10.50 6.31
C HIS A 258 -9.38 -10.07 5.14
N ILE A 259 -8.86 -10.24 3.93
CA ILE A 259 -9.53 -9.90 2.67
C ILE A 259 -9.92 -11.20 1.99
N PHE A 260 -11.19 -11.40 1.69
CA PHE A 260 -11.70 -12.68 1.20
C PHE A 260 -12.67 -12.52 0.03
N LYS A 261 -12.41 -13.18 -1.10
CA LYS A 261 -13.29 -13.12 -2.29
C LYS A 261 -13.57 -11.71 -2.76
N CYS A 262 -12.53 -10.88 -2.81
CA CYS A 262 -12.60 -9.59 -3.48
C CYS A 262 -12.11 -9.73 -4.92
N GLN A 263 -12.62 -8.90 -5.83
CA GLN A 263 -12.08 -8.80 -7.19
C GLN A 263 -10.60 -8.43 -7.11
N PHE A 264 -10.30 -7.30 -6.50
CA PHE A 264 -8.93 -6.91 -6.16
C PHE A 264 -8.77 -6.84 -4.64
N GLY A 265 -7.61 -7.23 -4.12
CA GLY A 265 -7.32 -7.12 -2.69
C GLY A 265 -7.03 -5.68 -2.28
N ILE A 266 -5.77 -5.25 -2.39
CA ILE A 266 -5.34 -3.90 -2.02
C ILE A 266 -4.84 -3.14 -3.25
N TRP A 267 -5.47 -1.98 -3.49
CA TRP A 267 -5.01 -1.00 -4.47
C TRP A 267 -4.33 0.17 -3.77
N THR A 268 -3.03 0.32 -4.01
CA THR A 268 -2.29 1.47 -3.49
C THR A 268 -2.26 2.60 -4.50
N PHE A 269 -2.36 3.83 -3.98
CA PHE A 269 -2.22 5.07 -4.74
C PHE A 269 -1.57 6.14 -3.85
N GLY A 270 -1.03 7.20 -4.45
CA GLY A 270 -0.45 8.30 -3.71
C GLY A 270 0.95 7.97 -3.20
N PHE A 271 1.19 8.12 -1.89
CA PHE A 271 2.56 8.18 -1.37
C PHE A 271 2.73 7.49 -0.01
N ASN A 272 3.82 6.76 0.16
CA ASN A 272 4.35 6.26 1.44
C ASN A 272 3.37 5.41 2.26
N TRP A 273 2.61 4.54 1.60
CA TRP A 273 1.75 3.59 2.33
C TRP A 273 2.58 2.47 2.94
N THR A 274 2.07 1.90 4.02
CA THR A 274 2.57 0.65 4.58
C THR A 274 1.45 -0.36 4.62
N ASN A 275 1.65 -1.49 3.95
CA ASN A 275 0.71 -2.60 3.86
C ASN A 275 1.37 -3.83 4.51
N GLU A 276 0.89 -4.25 5.67
CA GLU A 276 1.57 -5.33 6.41
C GLU A 276 0.67 -6.31 7.15
N TYR A 277 1.11 -7.55 7.26
CA TYR A 277 0.39 -8.59 8.01
C TYR A 277 -1.04 -8.83 7.52
N ASN A 278 -1.38 -8.48 6.28
CA ASN A 278 -2.70 -8.75 5.73
C ASN A 278 -2.77 -10.20 5.22
N ASN A 279 -3.91 -10.84 5.46
CA ASN A 279 -4.26 -12.10 4.84
C ASN A 279 -5.21 -11.83 3.66
N ILE A 280 -4.74 -11.97 2.43
CA ILE A 280 -5.54 -11.78 1.22
C ILE A 280 -5.77 -13.15 0.60
N GLU A 281 -6.99 -13.63 0.76
CA GLU A 281 -7.36 -15.01 0.52
C GLU A 281 -8.41 -15.11 -0.59
N ARG A 282 -8.21 -16.08 -1.49
CA ARG A 282 -9.21 -16.57 -2.43
C ARG A 282 -9.85 -15.43 -3.24
N PRO A 283 -9.06 -14.70 -4.06
CA PRO A 283 -9.57 -13.70 -4.98
C PRO A 283 -10.68 -14.30 -5.85
N TYR A 284 -11.62 -13.45 -6.27
CA TYR A 284 -12.82 -13.90 -6.98
C TYR A 284 -13.18 -12.94 -8.11
N GLN A 285 -13.31 -13.48 -9.32
CA GLN A 285 -13.68 -12.68 -10.49
C GLN A 285 -15.19 -12.44 -10.53
N TRP A 286 -15.62 -11.36 -9.90
CA TRP A 286 -17.00 -10.88 -9.92
C TRP A 286 -17.41 -10.28 -11.26
N ASN A 287 -16.45 -9.73 -12.01
CA ASN A 287 -16.65 -9.16 -13.34
C ASN A 287 -15.87 -9.96 -14.40
N SER A 288 -16.61 -10.63 -15.28
CA SER A 288 -16.02 -11.42 -16.37
C SER A 288 -15.20 -10.54 -17.30
N GLY A 289 -13.94 -10.89 -17.50
CA GLY A 289 -13.02 -10.15 -18.38
C GLY A 289 -12.28 -9.01 -17.70
N ALA A 290 -12.42 -8.83 -16.39
CA ALA A 290 -11.51 -8.05 -15.56
C ALA A 290 -10.55 -8.97 -14.78
N ASP A 291 -9.36 -8.46 -14.46
CA ASP A 291 -8.35 -9.15 -13.65
C ASP A 291 -8.75 -9.24 -12.18
N SER A 292 -8.02 -10.00 -11.37
CA SER A 292 -8.41 -10.24 -9.98
C SER A 292 -7.22 -10.29 -9.02
N ASP A 293 -6.29 -9.36 -9.18
CA ASP A 293 -5.02 -9.35 -8.48
C ASP A 293 -5.17 -9.23 -6.96
N TYR A 294 -4.24 -9.86 -6.23
CA TYR A 294 -4.15 -9.69 -4.78
C TYR A 294 -3.80 -8.25 -4.42
N CYS A 295 -2.84 -7.66 -5.11
CA CYS A 295 -2.47 -6.25 -4.96
C CYS A 295 -2.14 -5.64 -6.32
N GLU A 296 -2.61 -4.42 -6.58
CA GLU A 296 -1.94 -3.56 -7.56
C GLU A 296 -1.29 -2.35 -6.91
N VAL A 297 -0.13 -2.01 -7.45
CA VAL A 297 0.87 -1.15 -6.84
C VAL A 297 1.05 0.08 -7.69
N PHE A 298 0.58 1.23 -7.19
CA PHE A 298 0.73 2.51 -7.88
C PHE A 298 1.01 3.63 -6.88
N GLY A 299 1.72 4.65 -7.35
CA GLY A 299 2.24 5.73 -6.51
C GLY A 299 3.69 5.48 -6.08
N GLU A 300 4.11 6.08 -4.99
CA GLU A 300 5.52 6.10 -4.59
C GLU A 300 5.77 5.75 -3.14
N GLY A 301 6.88 5.07 -2.85
CA GLY A 301 7.37 4.89 -1.49
C GLY A 301 6.57 3.88 -0.69
N HIS A 302 5.73 3.07 -1.34
CA HIS A 302 4.90 2.07 -0.68
C HIS A 302 5.75 0.88 -0.21
N VAL A 303 5.42 0.37 0.98
CA VAL A 303 6.00 -0.84 1.55
C VAL A 303 4.92 -1.90 1.67
N PHE A 304 5.21 -3.12 1.20
CA PHE A 304 4.39 -4.32 1.38
C PHE A 304 5.21 -5.35 2.13
N ARG A 305 4.79 -5.72 3.34
CA ARG A 305 5.54 -6.72 4.12
C ARG A 305 4.75 -7.67 4.97
N TYR A 306 5.25 -8.90 5.11
CA TYR A 306 4.62 -9.95 5.93
C TYR A 306 3.16 -10.22 5.57
N ASN A 307 2.74 -9.95 4.32
CA ASN A 307 1.40 -10.29 3.86
C ASN A 307 1.37 -11.76 3.41
N TYR A 308 0.21 -12.41 3.58
CA TYR A 308 -0.07 -13.73 3.05
C TYR A 308 -1.09 -13.62 1.92
N LEU A 309 -0.67 -13.91 0.68
CA LEU A 309 -1.48 -13.82 -0.53
C LEU A 309 -1.70 -15.25 -1.05
N HIS A 310 -2.90 -15.79 -0.97
CA HIS A 310 -3.10 -17.22 -1.21
C HIS A 310 -4.53 -17.65 -1.55
N GLY A 311 -4.68 -18.93 -1.92
CA GLY A 311 -5.96 -19.63 -1.89
C GLY A 311 -6.85 -19.39 -3.10
N ALA A 312 -6.31 -18.86 -4.19
CA ALA A 312 -7.06 -18.72 -5.42
C ALA A 312 -7.48 -20.06 -6.00
N LEU A 313 -8.67 -20.07 -6.61
CA LEU A 313 -9.23 -21.24 -7.25
C LEU A 313 -9.50 -20.93 -8.71
N THR A 314 -8.97 -21.77 -9.61
CA THR A 314 -9.12 -21.60 -11.06
C THR A 314 -10.58 -21.52 -11.51
N ASN A 315 -11.51 -22.20 -10.86
CA ASN A 315 -12.93 -22.08 -11.20
C ASN A 315 -13.59 -20.76 -10.74
N GLU A 316 -12.94 -19.98 -9.87
CA GLU A 316 -13.43 -18.71 -9.32
C GLU A 316 -12.78 -17.47 -9.97
N VAL A 317 -11.65 -17.66 -10.66
CA VAL A 317 -10.99 -16.62 -11.49
C VAL A 317 -10.91 -17.06 -12.95
N PRO A 318 -12.04 -17.43 -13.59
CA PRO A 318 -12.07 -18.11 -14.89
C PRO A 318 -11.36 -17.37 -16.00
N THR A 319 -11.23 -16.05 -16.05
CA THR A 319 -10.51 -15.36 -17.14
C THR A 319 -9.64 -14.21 -16.68
N ALA A 320 -9.57 -13.99 -15.37
CA ALA A 320 -8.76 -12.95 -14.79
C ALA A 320 -7.29 -13.36 -14.90
N HIS A 321 -6.44 -12.39 -15.19
CA HIS A 321 -5.06 -12.46 -14.70
C HIS A 321 -5.09 -12.40 -13.17
N LEU A 322 -4.17 -13.13 -12.53
CA LEU A 322 -4.07 -13.14 -11.08
C LEU A 322 -2.65 -12.93 -10.59
N ASP A 323 -2.34 -11.70 -10.22
CA ASP A 323 -1.01 -11.35 -9.74
C ASP A 323 -0.96 -11.15 -8.24
N CYS A 324 0.16 -11.53 -7.63
CA CYS A 324 0.42 -11.15 -6.24
C CYS A 324 0.66 -9.64 -6.14
N PHE A 325 1.42 -9.08 -7.09
CA PHE A 325 1.70 -7.65 -7.19
C PHE A 325 1.77 -7.23 -8.65
N GLN A 326 0.82 -6.40 -9.09
CA GLN A 326 0.82 -5.86 -10.45
C GLN A 326 1.10 -4.36 -10.45
N THR A 327 1.88 -3.89 -11.42
CA THR A 327 1.95 -2.48 -11.80
C THR A 327 2.11 -2.34 -13.31
N TYR A 328 1.54 -1.29 -13.87
CA TYR A 328 1.64 -0.97 -15.29
C TYR A 328 1.55 0.54 -15.49
N ASP A 329 1.90 0.97 -16.69
CA ASP A 329 1.57 2.29 -17.19
C ASP A 329 0.78 2.19 -18.49
N ASP A 330 -0.12 3.15 -18.71
CA ASP A 330 -0.83 3.27 -19.97
C ASP A 330 -1.23 4.74 -20.24
N PRO A 331 -1.52 5.13 -21.49
CA PRO A 331 -1.80 6.52 -21.84
C PRO A 331 -3.10 7.08 -21.22
N LYS A 332 -4.02 6.20 -20.83
CA LYS A 332 -5.35 6.55 -20.29
C LYS A 332 -5.30 6.73 -18.78
N SER A 333 -4.82 5.74 -18.02
CA SER A 333 -4.76 5.76 -16.56
C SER A 333 -3.67 6.70 -16.05
N LYS A 334 -2.58 6.77 -16.81
CA LYS A 334 -1.34 7.45 -16.45
C LYS A 334 -0.65 6.89 -15.20
N TYR A 335 -0.95 5.63 -14.85
CA TYR A 335 -0.42 4.93 -13.68
C TYR A 335 1.10 4.78 -13.71
N TRP A 336 1.68 4.64 -12.52
CA TRP A 336 3.12 4.45 -12.31
C TRP A 336 3.39 3.96 -10.89
N ALA A 337 4.54 3.32 -10.68
CA ALA A 337 5.01 2.88 -9.36
C ALA A 337 6.51 3.17 -9.17
N ALA A 338 6.88 3.90 -8.12
CA ALA A 338 8.29 4.18 -7.86
C ALA A 338 8.71 4.01 -6.41
N ASN A 339 9.99 3.68 -6.20
CA ASN A 339 10.57 3.54 -4.86
C ASN A 339 9.77 2.57 -3.98
N ILE A 340 9.40 1.42 -4.55
CA ILE A 340 8.54 0.42 -3.91
C ILE A 340 9.40 -0.62 -3.21
N LEU A 341 8.99 -1.05 -2.02
CA LEU A 341 9.58 -2.16 -1.30
C LEU A 341 8.54 -3.26 -1.06
N ILE A 342 8.81 -4.45 -1.60
CA ILE A 342 8.03 -5.67 -1.39
C ILE A 342 8.94 -6.65 -0.64
N GLU A 343 8.67 -6.88 0.64
CA GLU A 343 9.53 -7.72 1.48
C GLU A 343 8.83 -8.69 2.41
N HIS A 344 9.41 -9.87 2.65
CA HIS A 344 8.89 -10.84 3.62
C HIS A 344 7.44 -11.30 3.37
N ASN A 345 6.92 -11.19 2.13
CA ASN A 345 5.59 -11.67 1.80
C ASN A 345 5.63 -13.16 1.42
N LEU A 346 4.52 -13.86 1.70
CA LEU A 346 4.31 -15.24 1.33
C LEU A 346 3.15 -15.31 0.32
N CYS A 347 3.45 -15.80 -0.88
CA CYS A 347 2.60 -15.65 -2.05
C CYS A 347 2.39 -16.98 -2.77
N SER A 348 1.14 -17.39 -2.98
CA SER A 348 0.78 -18.57 -3.77
C SER A 348 -0.44 -18.38 -4.65
N ASP A 349 -0.66 -19.35 -5.53
CA ASP A 349 -1.85 -19.45 -6.36
C ASP A 349 -2.02 -18.18 -7.21
N PHE A 350 -0.98 -17.86 -7.99
CA PHE A 350 -0.89 -16.70 -8.88
C PHE A 350 -0.51 -17.11 -10.31
N ASP A 351 -0.77 -16.22 -11.26
CA ASP A 351 -0.18 -16.20 -12.60
C ASP A 351 1.22 -15.55 -12.52
N GLU A 352 1.36 -14.36 -11.91
CA GLU A 352 2.67 -13.74 -11.67
C GLU A 352 2.88 -13.32 -10.20
N GLY A 353 4.06 -13.63 -9.67
CA GLY A 353 4.43 -13.20 -8.32
C GLY A 353 4.65 -11.68 -8.24
N PHE A 354 5.22 -11.11 -9.29
CA PHE A 354 5.22 -9.68 -9.56
C PHE A 354 5.21 -9.50 -11.08
N ILE A 355 4.39 -8.58 -11.57
CA ILE A 355 4.49 -8.08 -12.95
C ILE A 355 4.52 -6.56 -12.94
N GLY A 356 5.46 -6.00 -13.69
CA GLY A 356 5.68 -4.58 -13.78
C GLY A 356 5.93 -4.12 -15.20
N GLU A 357 5.11 -3.18 -15.68
CA GLU A 357 5.28 -2.54 -16.98
C GLU A 357 5.49 -1.02 -16.87
N ALA A 358 6.42 -0.49 -17.66
CA ALA A 358 6.67 0.96 -17.78
C ALA A 358 6.96 1.39 -19.22
N THR A 359 6.29 0.76 -20.18
CA THR A 359 6.59 0.92 -21.61
C THR A 359 6.10 2.28 -22.14
N ASP A 360 4.94 2.75 -21.68
CA ASP A 360 4.21 3.87 -22.30
C ASP A 360 4.62 5.24 -21.76
N LEU A 361 4.70 5.38 -20.44
CA LEU A 361 5.01 6.64 -19.74
C LEU A 361 6.43 6.65 -19.18
N ARG A 362 7.00 5.47 -18.89
CA ARG A 362 8.38 5.29 -18.41
C ARG A 362 8.63 6.02 -17.09
N ARG A 363 7.65 5.95 -16.19
CA ARG A 363 7.68 6.60 -14.87
C ARG A 363 7.95 5.64 -13.73
N SER A 364 7.65 4.35 -13.89
CA SER A 364 7.93 3.38 -12.83
C SER A 364 9.43 3.12 -12.75
N HIS A 365 9.99 3.09 -11.54
CA HIS A 365 11.42 2.85 -11.31
C HIS A 365 11.72 2.48 -9.86
N ASN A 366 12.88 1.88 -9.61
CA ASN A 366 13.37 1.55 -8.27
C ASN A 366 12.39 0.69 -7.45
N ILE A 367 12.18 -0.56 -7.90
CA ILE A 367 11.34 -1.52 -7.18
C ILE A 367 12.25 -2.57 -6.56
N THR A 368 12.17 -2.74 -5.24
CA THR A 368 12.92 -3.75 -4.51
C THR A 368 11.99 -4.88 -4.09
N ILE A 369 12.28 -6.09 -4.54
CA ILE A 369 11.59 -7.33 -4.21
C ILE A 369 12.58 -8.18 -3.44
N ARG A 370 12.43 -8.29 -2.12
CA ARG A 370 13.38 -9.03 -1.30
C ARG A 370 12.77 -9.90 -0.24
N ASN A 371 13.42 -10.98 0.15
CA ASN A 371 12.98 -11.79 1.28
C ASN A 371 11.55 -12.37 1.14
N ASN A 372 10.99 -12.43 -0.08
CA ASN A 372 9.66 -12.98 -0.32
C ASN A 372 9.75 -14.47 -0.67
N VAL A 373 8.67 -15.19 -0.43
CA VAL A 373 8.46 -16.55 -0.92
C VAL A 373 7.32 -16.51 -1.95
N PHE A 374 7.64 -16.86 -3.19
CA PHE A 374 6.68 -17.08 -4.26
C PHE A 374 6.61 -18.59 -4.53
N PHE A 375 5.47 -19.22 -4.27
CA PHE A 375 5.37 -20.67 -4.33
C PHE A 375 4.05 -21.15 -4.90
N ASN A 376 4.05 -22.32 -5.56
CA ASN A 376 2.85 -22.94 -6.12
C ASN A 376 2.05 -21.98 -7.01
N GLY A 377 2.62 -21.62 -8.15
CA GLY A 377 1.88 -20.90 -9.19
C GLY A 377 0.68 -21.70 -9.70
N LEU A 378 -0.30 -21.03 -10.30
CA LEU A 378 -1.47 -21.69 -10.87
C LEU A 378 -1.06 -22.73 -11.94
N PRO A 379 -1.73 -23.90 -12.00
CA PRO A 379 -1.32 -24.96 -12.90
C PRO A 379 -1.52 -24.59 -14.38
N LEU A 380 -0.51 -24.80 -15.21
CA LEU A 380 -0.66 -24.83 -16.67
C LEU A 380 -1.72 -25.88 -17.10
N PRO A 381 -2.49 -25.67 -18.18
CA PRO A 381 -2.46 -24.57 -19.15
C PRO A 381 -3.60 -23.59 -18.87
N TYR A 382 -3.57 -22.91 -17.73
CA TYR A 382 -4.80 -22.30 -17.25
C TYR A 382 -5.30 -21.12 -18.11
N LYS A 383 -4.48 -20.18 -18.58
CA LYS A 383 -4.88 -19.21 -19.62
C LYS A 383 -3.69 -18.49 -20.21
N THR A 384 -3.92 -17.89 -21.38
CA THR A 384 -3.10 -16.91 -22.12
C THR A 384 -2.11 -17.50 -23.12
N GLY A 385 -2.03 -16.85 -24.28
CA GLY A 385 -1.11 -17.18 -25.37
C GLY A 385 0.36 -16.88 -25.04
N TYR A 386 0.76 -16.95 -23.77
CA TYR A 386 2.16 -16.96 -23.37
C TYR A 386 2.64 -18.41 -23.45
N PRO A 387 3.60 -18.76 -24.33
CA PRO A 387 4.08 -20.13 -24.48
C PRO A 387 4.76 -20.72 -23.23
N ASN A 388 4.79 -19.97 -22.11
CA ASN A 388 5.75 -20.09 -21.02
C ASN A 388 5.13 -19.78 -19.63
N GLY A 389 3.97 -20.34 -19.25
CA GLY A 389 3.20 -19.84 -18.09
C GLY A 389 3.84 -19.84 -16.68
N VAL A 390 3.21 -19.06 -15.80
CA VAL A 390 3.54 -18.67 -14.41
C VAL A 390 4.99 -18.28 -14.14
N ALA A 391 5.20 -16.98 -13.90
CA ALA A 391 6.49 -16.41 -13.55
C ALA A 391 6.52 -15.86 -12.11
N GLY A 392 7.69 -15.93 -11.47
CA GLY A 392 7.90 -15.34 -10.16
C GLY A 392 7.97 -13.81 -10.22
N VAL A 393 8.74 -13.26 -11.16
CA VAL A 393 8.87 -11.81 -11.38
C VAL A 393 8.99 -11.54 -12.88
N ILE A 394 8.15 -10.66 -13.43
CA ILE A 394 8.24 -10.15 -14.80
C ILE A 394 8.45 -8.64 -14.75
N VAL A 395 9.42 -8.15 -15.54
CA VAL A 395 9.71 -6.72 -15.66
C VAL A 395 9.81 -6.30 -17.12
N HIS A 396 9.06 -5.25 -17.48
CA HIS A 396 9.08 -4.57 -18.77
C HIS A 396 9.43 -3.08 -18.58
N ASP A 397 10.60 -2.66 -19.07
CA ASP A 397 11.05 -1.26 -19.12
C ASP A 397 11.16 -0.50 -17.78
N ILE A 398 11.16 -1.20 -16.64
CA ILE A 398 11.37 -0.58 -15.31
C ILE A 398 12.87 -0.58 -14.96
N PRO A 399 13.53 0.59 -14.83
CA PRO A 399 14.91 0.65 -14.36
C PRO A 399 15.02 0.49 -12.83
N GLY A 400 16.16 -0.03 -12.38
CA GLY A 400 16.50 -0.11 -10.96
C GLY A 400 15.69 -1.15 -10.18
N VAL A 401 15.23 -2.23 -10.82
CA VAL A 401 14.58 -3.32 -10.10
C VAL A 401 15.62 -4.24 -9.47
N VAL A 402 15.46 -4.50 -8.18
CA VAL A 402 16.34 -5.32 -7.34
C VAL A 402 15.55 -6.51 -6.83
N VAL A 403 16.00 -7.73 -7.16
CA VAL A 403 15.39 -8.99 -6.75
C VAL A 403 16.40 -9.81 -5.95
N THR A 404 16.35 -9.69 -4.63
CA THR A 404 17.36 -10.29 -3.76
C THR A 404 16.79 -11.14 -2.65
N ASN A 405 17.45 -12.24 -2.30
CA ASN A 405 17.05 -13.04 -1.14
C ASN A 405 15.59 -13.54 -1.23
N ASN A 406 15.05 -13.82 -2.41
CA ASN A 406 13.70 -14.42 -2.53
C ASN A 406 13.79 -15.94 -2.67
N THR A 407 12.68 -16.63 -2.44
CA THR A 407 12.53 -18.06 -2.71
C THR A 407 11.39 -18.30 -3.68
N PHE A 408 11.72 -18.90 -4.81
CA PHE A 408 10.81 -19.30 -5.87
C PHE A 408 10.69 -20.82 -5.87
N TYR A 409 9.51 -21.35 -5.57
CA TYR A 409 9.29 -22.77 -5.40
C TYR A 409 8.09 -23.28 -6.19
N ASN A 410 8.31 -24.28 -7.03
CA ASN A 410 7.22 -24.93 -7.77
C ASN A 410 6.42 -23.93 -8.65
N ILE A 411 7.15 -23.18 -9.47
CA ILE A 411 6.63 -22.23 -10.46
C ILE A 411 7.24 -22.54 -11.83
N GLY A 412 6.66 -22.03 -12.92
CA GLY A 412 7.17 -22.29 -14.26
C GLY A 412 8.52 -21.62 -14.51
N TYR A 413 8.54 -20.30 -14.28
CA TYR A 413 9.65 -19.40 -14.55
C TYR A 413 9.94 -18.57 -13.30
N GLY A 414 11.22 -18.35 -13.00
CA GLY A 414 11.63 -17.53 -11.86
C GLY A 414 11.53 -16.05 -12.21
N ILE A 415 12.64 -15.44 -12.61
CA ILE A 415 12.69 -14.00 -12.95
C ILE A 415 12.84 -13.83 -14.46
N GLU A 416 11.91 -13.11 -15.08
CA GLU A 416 11.95 -12.76 -16.49
C GLU A 416 12.07 -11.27 -16.68
N TRP A 417 13.17 -10.87 -17.29
CA TRP A 417 13.38 -9.51 -17.73
C TRP A 417 13.08 -9.44 -19.23
N ALA A 418 11.81 -9.26 -19.59
CA ALA A 418 11.36 -9.48 -20.95
C ALA A 418 11.95 -8.44 -21.93
N THR A 419 12.88 -8.90 -22.78
CA THR A 419 13.69 -8.07 -23.68
C THR A 419 13.12 -7.88 -25.08
N ASN A 420 12.05 -8.57 -25.44
CA ASN A 420 11.68 -8.75 -26.85
C ASN A 420 11.09 -7.51 -27.53
N TYR A 421 10.89 -6.42 -26.80
CA TYR A 421 10.33 -5.21 -27.39
C TYR A 421 11.11 -3.93 -27.04
N TRP A 422 11.84 -3.83 -25.92
CA TRP A 422 12.37 -2.54 -25.43
C TRP A 422 13.64 -2.64 -24.55
N VAL A 423 14.48 -1.58 -24.55
CA VAL A 423 15.88 -1.54 -24.05
C VAL A 423 16.10 -0.65 -22.82
N LEU A 424 15.05 -0.21 -22.12
CA LEU A 424 15.19 0.75 -21.01
C LEU A 424 15.23 0.14 -19.62
N ALA A 425 14.79 -1.12 -19.51
CA ALA A 425 14.97 -1.89 -18.29
C ALA A 425 16.47 -2.11 -18.05
N THR A 426 17.03 -1.40 -17.06
CA THR A 426 18.48 -1.34 -16.80
C THR A 426 18.78 -1.43 -15.32
N ASN A 427 20.01 -1.84 -15.00
CA ASN A 427 20.52 -2.00 -13.63
C ASN A 427 19.78 -3.09 -12.83
N ALA A 428 19.45 -4.20 -13.49
CA ALA A 428 18.91 -5.37 -12.81
C ALA A 428 19.90 -5.88 -11.75
N VAL A 429 19.41 -6.20 -10.55
CA VAL A 429 20.20 -6.88 -9.51
C VAL A 429 19.46 -8.14 -9.09
N ILE A 430 20.01 -9.31 -9.42
CA ILE A 430 19.42 -10.61 -9.09
C ILE A 430 20.43 -11.41 -8.26
N LYS A 431 20.30 -11.38 -6.92
CA LYS A 431 21.27 -12.05 -6.04
C LYS A 431 20.64 -12.82 -4.91
N ASN A 432 21.35 -13.84 -4.44
CA ASN A 432 21.00 -14.58 -3.23
C ASN A 432 19.60 -15.22 -3.27
N ASN A 433 19.02 -15.46 -4.44
CA ASN A 433 17.70 -16.07 -4.56
C ASN A 433 17.80 -17.61 -4.52
N ILE A 434 16.72 -18.28 -4.11
CA ILE A 434 16.55 -19.73 -4.26
C ILE A 434 15.52 -19.99 -5.34
N PHE A 435 15.85 -20.95 -6.19
CA PHE A 435 15.11 -21.37 -7.37
C PHE A 435 14.92 -22.89 -7.30
N TYR A 436 13.73 -23.39 -6.97
CA TYR A 436 13.50 -24.83 -6.74
C TYR A 436 12.25 -25.35 -7.45
N LYS A 437 12.41 -26.45 -8.22
CA LYS A 437 11.34 -27.10 -9.02
C LYS A 437 10.71 -26.15 -10.04
N GLN A 438 11.53 -25.61 -10.91
CA GLN A 438 11.07 -24.69 -11.95
C GLN A 438 11.85 -24.92 -13.23
N ALA A 439 11.24 -24.62 -14.37
CA ALA A 439 11.91 -24.86 -15.63
C ALA A 439 13.05 -23.85 -15.84
N PHE A 440 12.83 -22.57 -15.53
CA PHE A 440 13.78 -21.51 -15.86
C PHE A 440 14.04 -20.62 -14.64
N PRO A 441 15.30 -20.49 -14.18
CA PRO A 441 15.58 -19.75 -12.96
C PRO A 441 15.51 -18.25 -13.11
N TYR A 442 16.29 -17.68 -14.03
CA TYR A 442 16.18 -16.26 -14.35
C TYR A 442 16.77 -15.96 -15.72
N ASP A 443 16.34 -14.85 -16.29
CA ASP A 443 17.00 -14.13 -17.37
C ASP A 443 17.04 -12.64 -17.02
N TYR A 444 18.06 -11.92 -17.50
CA TYR A 444 18.22 -10.50 -17.22
C TYR A 444 18.95 -9.77 -18.34
N PHE A 445 18.62 -8.50 -18.49
CA PHE A 445 19.31 -7.59 -19.41
C PHE A 445 20.00 -6.48 -18.62
N ASN A 446 21.27 -6.20 -18.96
CA ASN A 446 22.05 -5.09 -18.41
C ASN A 446 21.95 -4.95 -16.87
N GLY A 447 22.77 -5.71 -16.16
CA GLY A 447 22.76 -5.77 -14.70
C GLY A 447 23.74 -6.79 -14.15
N ILE A 448 23.48 -7.25 -12.92
CA ILE A 448 24.27 -8.28 -12.24
C ILE A 448 23.32 -9.37 -11.75
N ALA A 449 23.60 -10.61 -12.13
CA ALA A 449 22.99 -11.79 -11.53
C ALA A 449 24.09 -12.75 -11.03
N ASP A 450 24.11 -13.03 -9.74
CA ASP A 450 25.13 -13.90 -9.13
C ASP A 450 24.72 -14.39 -7.74
N TYR A 451 25.42 -15.39 -7.20
CA TYR A 451 25.18 -15.97 -5.88
C TYR A 451 23.76 -16.52 -5.68
N ASN A 452 23.11 -16.98 -6.76
CA ASN A 452 21.80 -17.60 -6.67
C ASN A 452 21.94 -19.12 -6.50
N MET A 453 20.94 -19.75 -5.90
CA MET A 453 20.89 -21.20 -5.69
C MET A 453 19.77 -21.83 -6.50
N GLY A 454 20.08 -22.87 -7.27
CA GLY A 454 19.12 -23.58 -8.11
C GLY A 454 19.11 -25.09 -7.85
N TYR A 455 17.92 -25.67 -7.70
CA TYR A 455 17.73 -27.12 -7.57
C TYR A 455 16.56 -27.61 -8.41
N LEU A 456 16.74 -28.72 -9.12
CA LEU A 456 15.75 -29.21 -10.09
C LEU A 456 15.29 -28.10 -11.05
N VAL A 457 16.27 -27.38 -11.61
CA VAL A 457 16.09 -26.31 -12.60
C VAL A 457 16.82 -26.65 -13.90
N ARG A 458 16.40 -26.07 -15.03
CA ARG A 458 17.16 -26.20 -16.27
C ARG A 458 18.34 -25.22 -16.24
N THR A 459 19.52 -25.70 -16.62
CA THR A 459 20.76 -24.90 -16.68
C THR A 459 21.32 -24.77 -18.10
N ASN A 460 20.73 -25.44 -19.10
CA ASN A 460 21.18 -25.36 -20.48
C ASN A 460 20.53 -24.17 -21.20
N GLY A 461 21.34 -23.28 -21.76
CA GLY A 461 20.87 -22.17 -22.61
C GLY A 461 20.69 -20.81 -21.94
N TYR A 462 21.14 -20.63 -20.69
CA TYR A 462 20.94 -19.39 -19.91
C TYR A 462 22.22 -18.93 -19.22
N VAL A 463 22.23 -17.65 -18.84
CA VAL A 463 23.34 -17.02 -18.10
C VAL A 463 23.36 -17.58 -16.68
N THR A 464 24.50 -18.17 -16.31
CA THR A 464 24.76 -18.57 -14.92
C THR A 464 25.71 -17.56 -14.30
N GLY A 465 25.41 -17.10 -13.09
CA GLY A 465 26.31 -16.28 -12.31
C GLY A 465 27.60 -17.06 -11.96
N PRO A 466 28.79 -16.43 -11.93
CA PRO A 466 30.04 -17.11 -11.62
C PRO A 466 30.07 -17.86 -10.28
N HIS A 467 29.26 -17.43 -9.30
CA HIS A 467 29.17 -18.00 -7.95
C HIS A 467 27.83 -18.70 -7.69
N ASP A 468 26.99 -18.89 -8.71
CA ASP A 468 25.73 -19.60 -8.54
C ASP A 468 25.96 -21.05 -8.08
N LEU A 469 25.05 -21.50 -7.20
CA LEU A 469 25.01 -22.85 -6.67
C LEU A 469 23.88 -23.65 -7.30
N TYR A 470 24.15 -24.36 -8.40
CA TYR A 470 23.20 -25.26 -9.04
C TYR A 470 23.32 -26.72 -8.58
N ASN A 471 22.23 -27.47 -8.74
CA ASN A 471 22.11 -28.90 -8.42
C ASN A 471 22.38 -29.23 -6.95
N ALA A 472 22.07 -28.29 -6.04
CA ALA A 472 22.20 -28.49 -4.61
C ALA A 472 20.83 -28.34 -3.95
N ASP A 473 20.40 -29.34 -3.19
CA ASP A 473 19.14 -29.29 -2.45
C ASP A 473 19.16 -28.17 -1.39
N PRO A 474 18.17 -27.25 -1.36
CA PRO A 474 18.06 -26.23 -0.31
C PRO A 474 17.87 -26.83 1.09
N LEU A 475 17.39 -28.06 1.21
CA LEU A 475 17.05 -28.70 2.49
C LEU A 475 16.09 -27.84 3.31
N PHE A 476 14.97 -27.44 2.70
CA PHE A 476 13.89 -26.73 3.37
C PHE A 476 13.33 -27.53 4.56
N VAL A 477 12.86 -26.83 5.61
CA VAL A 477 12.24 -27.44 6.79
C VAL A 477 11.02 -28.28 6.39
N ASN A 478 10.03 -27.67 5.73
CA ASN A 478 8.87 -28.35 5.17
C ASN A 478 8.14 -27.47 4.14
N PRO A 479 8.49 -27.52 2.84
CA PRO A 479 7.85 -26.64 1.84
C PRO A 479 6.38 -26.97 1.56
N ASN A 480 5.83 -28.05 2.12
CA ASN A 480 4.40 -28.37 2.04
C ASN A 480 3.60 -27.76 3.21
N ASP A 481 4.29 -27.15 4.18
CA ASP A 481 3.72 -26.41 5.29
C ASP A 481 4.41 -25.03 5.38
N PRO A 482 4.11 -24.11 4.43
CA PRO A 482 4.87 -22.88 4.27
C PRO A 482 4.94 -21.99 5.51
N LEU A 483 3.84 -21.91 6.27
CA LEU A 483 3.70 -21.11 7.49
C LEU A 483 4.21 -21.83 8.75
N GLY A 484 4.48 -23.13 8.65
CA GLY A 484 4.82 -23.94 9.82
C GLY A 484 3.71 -24.05 10.87
N PRO A 485 4.03 -24.68 12.02
CA PRO A 485 3.11 -24.93 13.11
C PRO A 485 2.38 -23.72 13.71
N ASP A 486 2.98 -22.53 13.73
CA ASP A 486 2.34 -21.34 14.33
C ASP A 486 1.36 -20.63 13.40
N GLY A 487 1.44 -20.88 12.09
CA GLY A 487 0.54 -20.30 11.09
C GLY A 487 0.81 -18.82 10.80
N ILE A 488 1.99 -18.30 11.15
CA ILE A 488 2.33 -16.87 11.05
C ILE A 488 3.47 -16.68 10.04
N VAL A 489 3.30 -15.76 9.10
CA VAL A 489 4.35 -15.45 8.10
C VAL A 489 5.60 -14.87 8.76
N GLY A 490 6.76 -15.37 8.35
CA GLY A 490 8.08 -14.79 8.66
C GLY A 490 8.67 -15.27 9.98
N THR A 491 8.22 -16.42 10.49
CA THR A 491 8.64 -16.99 11.77
C THR A 491 9.76 -18.04 11.59
N ALA A 492 10.30 -18.50 12.72
CA ALA A 492 11.46 -19.39 12.71
C ALA A 492 11.12 -20.83 12.28
N ASP A 493 9.84 -21.20 12.33
CA ASP A 493 9.30 -22.52 11.99
C ASP A 493 8.70 -22.60 10.58
N ASP A 494 8.69 -21.49 9.83
CA ASP A 494 8.27 -21.44 8.44
C ASP A 494 8.92 -22.54 7.59
N GLY A 495 8.12 -23.16 6.73
CA GLY A 495 8.50 -24.32 5.94
C GLY A 495 9.67 -24.10 4.99
N PHE A 496 9.89 -22.86 4.55
CA PHE A 496 10.95 -22.46 3.62
C PHE A 496 12.26 -22.04 4.30
N GLN A 497 12.35 -22.13 5.63
CA GLN A 497 13.62 -22.03 6.34
C GLN A 497 14.60 -23.14 5.91
N LEU A 498 15.90 -22.84 5.88
CA LEU A 498 16.93 -23.83 5.55
C LEU A 498 17.37 -24.63 6.79
N ARG A 499 17.44 -25.95 6.65
CA ARG A 499 18.04 -26.83 7.67
C ARG A 499 19.56 -26.62 7.76
N SER A 500 20.15 -26.98 8.91
CA SER A 500 21.57 -26.74 9.22
C SER A 500 22.57 -27.32 8.21
N GLY A 501 22.23 -28.43 7.55
CA GLY A 501 23.09 -29.06 6.53
C GLY A 501 23.02 -28.40 5.15
N SER A 502 22.18 -27.38 4.95
CA SER A 502 22.02 -26.73 3.66
C SER A 502 23.26 -25.95 3.26
N ARG A 503 23.75 -26.17 2.04
CA ARG A 503 24.79 -25.34 1.44
C ARG A 503 24.30 -23.90 1.20
N GLY A 504 23.00 -23.69 1.11
CA GLY A 504 22.39 -22.36 0.94
C GLY A 504 22.67 -21.41 2.11
N LYS A 505 23.00 -21.92 3.31
CA LYS A 505 23.32 -21.07 4.47
C LYS A 505 24.54 -20.17 4.32
N THR A 506 25.43 -20.49 3.37
CA THR A 506 26.68 -19.75 3.14
C THR A 506 26.95 -19.50 1.64
N ALA A 507 25.95 -19.73 0.78
CA ALA A 507 26.12 -19.62 -0.67
C ALA A 507 25.91 -18.20 -1.21
N GLY A 508 25.36 -17.31 -0.40
CA GLY A 508 25.09 -15.93 -0.78
C GLY A 508 26.35 -15.08 -0.83
N GLU A 509 26.22 -13.91 -1.42
CA GLU A 509 27.28 -12.90 -1.47
C GLU A 509 27.81 -12.60 -0.05
N ASN A 510 29.13 -12.55 0.11
CA ASN A 510 29.80 -12.44 1.42
C ASN A 510 29.59 -13.64 2.37
N GLY A 511 29.18 -14.80 1.85
CA GLY A 511 29.03 -16.03 2.63
C GLY A 511 27.76 -16.07 3.48
N VAL A 512 26.74 -15.28 3.12
CA VAL A 512 25.46 -15.24 3.83
C VAL A 512 24.49 -16.32 3.33
N GLN A 513 23.34 -16.44 4.01
CA GLN A 513 22.27 -17.34 3.59
C GLN A 513 21.54 -16.77 2.35
N VAL A 514 21.31 -17.62 1.34
CA VAL A 514 20.40 -17.34 0.22
C VAL A 514 18.94 -17.62 0.58
N GLY A 515 18.00 -17.08 -0.19
CA GLY A 515 16.57 -17.30 -0.05
C GLY A 515 15.88 -16.32 0.90
N ALA A 516 14.56 -16.51 1.06
CA ALA A 516 13.64 -15.59 1.75
C ALA A 516 14.08 -15.20 3.16
N TYR A 517 14.71 -16.14 3.87
CA TYR A 517 15.14 -15.99 5.27
C TYR A 517 16.63 -15.60 5.39
N GLY A 518 17.26 -15.20 4.29
CA GLY A 518 18.58 -14.57 4.30
C GLY A 518 18.55 -13.14 4.87
N PRO A 519 19.72 -12.56 5.18
CA PRO A 519 19.82 -11.23 5.80
C PRO A 519 19.45 -10.07 4.87
#